data_AF-A0AAJ3KVX3-F1
#
_entry.id   AF-A0AAJ3KVX3-F1
#
_cell.length_a   1.000
_cell.length_b   1.000
_cell.length_c   1.000
_cell.angle_alpha   90.00
_cell.angle_beta   90.00
_cell.angle_gamma   90.00
#
_symmetry.space_group_name_H-M   'P 1'
#
loop_
_entity.id
_entity.type
_entity.pdbx_description
1 polymer ?
#
loop_
_entity_poly.entity_id
_entity_poly.type
_entity_poly.pdbx_seq_one_letter_code
_entity_poly.pdbx_strand_id
1 'polypeptide(L)'
;MHAISQSAIWVKEPLADTGVVIVTSAALPKYMIDKLHMAIDDWDQVAYLVVQQSRAFMLDWLQFGSNPIDAAAATTCRASQLLRGLSKGCFLLDVEVSPIPRLTWLGSVCGHPLRVLKLEDAASHAAIDKQVEEILSVTRTLVKSGLQERCFI
;
A
#
# COMPACT_ATOMS: atom_id res chain seq x y z
N MET A 1 -9.91 -15.29 -11.44
CA MET A 1 -8.64 -14.62 -11.80
C MET A 1 -8.92 -13.12 -11.76
N HIS A 2 -8.70 -12.48 -10.60
CA HIS A 2 -9.03 -11.06 -10.44
C HIS A 2 -8.14 -10.22 -11.35
N ALA A 3 -8.76 -9.42 -12.20
CA ALA A 3 -8.04 -8.51 -13.08
C ALA A 3 -7.26 -7.52 -12.21
N ILE A 4 -5.96 -7.79 -12.07
CA ILE A 4 -4.96 -6.82 -11.67
C ILE A 4 -5.20 -5.59 -12.53
N SER A 5 -5.63 -4.49 -11.91
CA SER A 5 -5.84 -3.25 -12.63
C SER A 5 -4.49 -2.82 -13.20
N GLN A 6 -4.43 -2.36 -14.45
CA GLN A 6 -3.21 -1.79 -15.05
C GLN A 6 -2.59 -0.64 -14.23
N SER A 7 -3.30 -0.16 -13.19
CA SER A 7 -2.87 0.94 -12.34
C SER A 7 -2.18 0.49 -11.04
N ALA A 8 -2.38 -0.73 -10.56
CA ALA A 8 -1.77 -1.24 -9.32
C ALA A 8 -1.74 -2.77 -9.26
N ILE A 9 -0.66 -3.34 -8.72
CA ILE A 9 -0.41 -4.78 -8.65
C ILE A 9 -0.06 -5.21 -7.24
N TRP A 10 -0.62 -6.33 -6.78
CA TRP A 10 -0.16 -7.01 -5.58
C TRP A 10 1.13 -7.77 -5.92
N VAL A 11 2.23 -7.38 -5.28
CA VAL A 11 3.48 -8.15 -5.31
C VAL A 11 3.39 -9.29 -4.31
N LYS A 12 2.80 -9.02 -3.14
CA LYS A 12 2.36 -10.01 -2.17
C LYS A 12 0.90 -9.72 -1.81
N GLU A 13 0.02 -10.71 -2.04
CA GLU A 13 -1.41 -10.57 -1.76
C GLU A 13 -1.70 -10.50 -0.26
N PRO A 14 -2.75 -9.79 0.17
CA PRO A 14 -3.18 -9.79 1.55
C PRO A 14 -3.83 -11.11 1.95
N LEU A 15 -3.55 -11.53 3.18
CA LEU A 15 -4.20 -12.63 3.89
C LEU A 15 -5.24 -12.09 4.87
N ALA A 16 -6.01 -12.99 5.49
CA ALA A 16 -7.06 -12.62 6.43
C ALA A 16 -6.55 -11.86 7.66
N ASP A 17 -5.30 -12.11 8.07
CA ASP A 17 -4.63 -11.53 9.22
C ASP A 17 -3.73 -10.34 8.87
N THR A 18 -3.66 -9.93 7.60
CA THR A 18 -2.85 -8.77 7.18
C THR A 18 -3.18 -7.53 8.02
N GLY A 19 -2.16 -7.04 8.72
CA GLY A 19 -2.20 -5.87 9.58
C GLY A 19 -1.53 -4.65 8.96
N VAL A 20 -0.62 -4.84 8.01
CA VAL A 20 0.06 -3.76 7.30
C VAL A 20 0.17 -4.08 5.82
N VAL A 21 -0.12 -3.09 4.98
CA VAL A 21 0.17 -3.13 3.54
C VAL A 21 1.27 -2.11 3.28
N ILE A 22 2.42 -2.58 2.80
CA ILE A 22 3.42 -1.69 2.21
C ILE A 22 2.87 -1.24 0.85
N VAL A 23 2.87 0.06 0.59
CA VAL A 23 2.41 0.64 -0.66
C VAL A 23 3.54 1.45 -1.25
N THR A 24 3.96 1.12 -2.47
CA THR A 24 5.01 1.87 -3.17
C THR A 24 4.57 2.28 -4.56
N SER A 25 5.19 3.32 -5.11
CA SER A 25 5.13 3.62 -6.54
C SER A 25 5.99 2.62 -7.33
N ALA A 26 5.56 2.27 -8.55
CA ALA A 26 6.39 1.51 -9.49
C ALA A 26 7.62 2.28 -10.00
N ALA A 27 7.74 3.57 -9.65
CA ALA A 27 8.93 4.37 -9.92
C ALA A 27 10.12 4.03 -9.02
N LEU A 28 9.93 3.22 -7.96
CA LEU A 28 11.05 2.76 -7.14
C LEU A 28 12.00 1.85 -7.95
N PRO A 29 13.30 1.84 -7.62
CA PRO A 29 14.25 0.93 -8.25
C PRO A 29 13.79 -0.52 -8.12
N LYS A 30 13.83 -1.28 -9.22
CA LYS A 30 13.43 -2.70 -9.24
C LYS A 30 14.15 -3.52 -8.16
N TYR A 31 15.45 -3.26 -7.96
CA TYR A 31 16.24 -3.91 -6.92
C TYR A 31 15.62 -3.76 -5.51
N MET A 32 15.05 -2.58 -5.18
CA MET A 32 14.37 -2.35 -3.91
C MET A 32 13.07 -3.14 -3.80
N ILE A 33 12.25 -3.14 -4.87
CA ILE A 33 10.99 -3.89 -4.92
C ILE A 33 11.25 -5.39 -4.72
N ASP A 34 12.23 -5.93 -5.44
CA ASP A 34 12.61 -7.35 -5.36
C ASP A 34 13.12 -7.70 -3.95
N LYS A 35 13.97 -6.84 -3.35
CA LYS A 35 14.49 -7.03 -1.99
C LYS A 35 13.39 -6.96 -0.93
N LEU A 36 12.48 -6.00 -1.03
CA LEU A 36 11.34 -5.88 -0.12
C LEU A 36 10.46 -7.11 -0.20
N HIS A 37 10.11 -7.54 -1.41
CA HIS A 37 9.32 -8.75 -1.63
C HIS A 37 9.97 -9.97 -0.98
N MET A 38 11.27 -10.21 -1.23
CA MET A 38 11.99 -11.32 -0.60
C MET A 38 12.02 -11.22 0.93
N ALA A 39 12.18 -10.02 1.49
CA ALA A 39 12.35 -9.85 2.93
C ALA A 39 11.04 -10.02 3.72
N ILE A 40 9.88 -9.82 3.09
CA ILE A 40 8.56 -9.96 3.71
C ILE A 40 7.83 -11.24 3.30
N ASP A 41 8.44 -12.10 2.49
CA ASP A 41 7.78 -13.28 1.90
C ASP A 41 7.12 -14.16 2.97
N ASP A 42 7.85 -14.44 4.06
CA ASP A 42 7.39 -15.25 5.20
C ASP A 42 6.55 -14.46 6.24
N TRP A 43 6.18 -13.20 5.99
CA TRP A 43 5.45 -12.37 6.96
C TRP A 43 3.96 -12.35 6.64
N ASP A 44 3.18 -13.27 7.19
CA ASP A 44 1.74 -13.40 6.89
C ASP A 44 0.93 -12.11 7.16
N GLN A 45 1.36 -11.34 8.17
CA GLN A 45 0.71 -10.08 8.58
C GLN A 45 0.99 -8.90 7.64
N VAL A 46 1.83 -9.07 6.61
CA VAL A 46 2.25 -8.00 5.71
C VAL A 46 1.93 -8.35 4.27
N ALA A 47 1.25 -7.44 3.58
CA ALA A 47 1.04 -7.48 2.14
C ALA A 47 1.83 -6.36 1.45
N TYR A 48 2.01 -6.48 0.12
CA TYR A 48 2.78 -5.50 -0.63
C TYR A 48 2.11 -5.15 -1.96
N LEU A 49 1.78 -3.86 -2.09
CA LEU A 49 1.14 -3.26 -3.24
C LEU A 49 2.08 -2.30 -3.97
N VAL A 50 2.18 -2.45 -5.29
CA VAL A 50 2.90 -1.52 -6.17
C VAL A 50 1.91 -0.79 -7.07
N VAL A 51 1.87 0.53 -6.97
CA VAL A 51 1.02 1.40 -7.79
C VAL A 51 1.79 1.86 -9.04
N GLN A 52 1.34 1.42 -10.21
CA GLN A 52 1.97 1.70 -11.49
C GLN A 52 1.61 3.09 -12.04
N GLN A 53 0.35 3.51 -11.89
CA GLN A 53 -0.15 4.76 -12.47
C GLN A 53 -0.94 5.57 -11.43
N SER A 54 -0.25 6.13 -10.45
CA SER A 54 -0.88 6.78 -9.28
C SER A 54 -1.92 7.85 -9.65
N ARG A 55 -1.63 8.71 -10.62
CA ARG A 55 -2.56 9.77 -11.06
C ARG A 55 -3.82 9.21 -11.70
N ALA A 56 -3.69 8.25 -12.62
CA ALA A 56 -4.84 7.63 -13.26
C ALA A 56 -5.69 6.88 -12.24
N PHE A 57 -5.05 6.22 -11.28
CA PHE A 57 -5.70 5.49 -10.21
C PHE A 57 -6.51 6.41 -9.28
N MET A 58 -5.94 7.57 -8.94
CA MET A 58 -6.63 8.60 -8.13
C MET A 58 -7.81 9.22 -8.88
N LEU A 59 -7.65 9.51 -10.18
CA LEU A 59 -8.72 10.11 -11.00
C LEU A 59 -9.93 9.16 -11.13
N ASP A 60 -9.69 7.85 -11.31
CA ASP A 60 -10.75 6.82 -11.30
C ASP A 60 -11.57 6.87 -9.99
N TRP A 61 -10.89 6.99 -8.84
CA TRP A 61 -11.55 7.13 -7.54
C TRP A 61 -12.34 8.44 -7.38
N LEU A 62 -11.76 9.58 -7.79
CA LEU A 62 -12.42 10.89 -7.68
C LEU A 62 -13.65 10.99 -8.60
N GLN A 63 -13.59 10.42 -9.80
CA GLN A 63 -14.72 10.38 -10.72
C GLN A 63 -15.90 9.59 -10.14
N PHE A 64 -15.62 8.49 -9.43
CA PHE A 64 -16.64 7.73 -8.73
C PHE A 64 -17.34 8.56 -7.64
N GLY A 65 -16.59 9.32 -6.85
CA GLY A 65 -17.16 10.19 -5.81
C GLY A 65 -18.02 11.35 -6.36
N SER A 66 -17.85 11.71 -7.62
CA SER A 66 -18.52 12.87 -8.25
C SER A 66 -19.87 12.54 -8.92
N ASN A 67 -20.18 11.26 -9.15
CA ASN A 67 -21.39 10.82 -9.86
C ASN A 67 -22.31 9.94 -8.97
N PRO A 68 -23.19 10.56 -8.16
CA PRO A 68 -24.09 9.81 -7.27
C PRO A 68 -25.32 9.19 -7.96
N ILE A 69 -25.50 9.36 -9.28
CA ILE A 69 -26.80 9.11 -9.96
C ILE A 69 -27.04 7.63 -10.30
N ASP A 70 -26.02 6.76 -10.34
CA ASP A 70 -26.17 5.33 -10.70
C ASP A 70 -25.66 4.37 -9.61
N ALA A 71 -26.17 4.53 -8.38
CA ALA A 71 -25.86 3.63 -7.26
C ALA A 71 -26.38 2.18 -7.44
N ALA A 72 -27.11 1.88 -8.52
CA ALA A 72 -27.75 0.58 -8.76
C ALA A 72 -26.90 -0.43 -9.54
N ALA A 73 -25.74 -0.05 -10.10
CA ALA A 73 -24.79 -0.97 -10.71
C ALA A 73 -23.40 -0.76 -10.10
N ALA A 74 -23.17 -1.38 -8.94
CA ALA A 74 -21.96 -1.25 -8.12
C ALA A 74 -20.68 -1.79 -8.80
N THR A 75 -20.21 -1.15 -9.87
CA THR A 75 -18.79 -1.17 -10.22
C THR A 75 -18.07 -0.19 -9.31
N THR A 76 -17.73 -0.67 -8.12
CA THR A 76 -16.87 0.05 -7.18
C THR A 76 -15.56 0.41 -7.86
N CYS A 77 -15.07 1.64 -7.66
CA CYS A 77 -13.82 2.07 -8.29
C CYS A 77 -12.66 1.11 -7.99
N ARG A 78 -11.65 1.09 -8.86
CA ARG A 78 -10.58 0.08 -8.81
C ARG A 78 -9.83 0.11 -7.48
N ALA A 79 -9.63 1.30 -6.92
CA ALA A 79 -9.00 1.47 -5.61
C ALA A 79 -9.83 0.86 -4.47
N SER A 80 -11.15 1.05 -4.50
CA SER A 80 -12.06 0.44 -3.52
C SER A 80 -12.08 -1.08 -3.66
N GLN A 81 -12.09 -1.62 -4.89
CA GLN A 81 -12.05 -3.06 -5.12
C GLN A 81 -10.78 -3.69 -4.58
N LEU A 82 -9.64 -3.02 -4.80
CA LEU A 82 -8.33 -3.48 -4.38
C LEU A 82 -8.21 -3.52 -2.85
N LEU A 83 -8.71 -2.50 -2.15
CA LEU A 83 -8.55 -2.37 -0.70
C LEU A 83 -9.69 -3.01 0.11
N ARG A 84 -10.83 -3.32 -0.50
CA ARG A 84 -12.02 -3.88 0.19
C ARG A 84 -11.74 -5.16 0.99
N GLY A 85 -10.78 -5.98 0.54
CA GLY A 85 -10.42 -7.22 1.23
C GLY A 85 -9.64 -7.01 2.53
N LEU A 86 -9.16 -5.80 2.79
CA LEU A 86 -8.35 -5.50 3.97
C LEU A 86 -9.21 -5.27 5.21
N SER A 87 -8.71 -5.71 6.36
CA SER A 87 -9.34 -5.40 7.64
C SER A 87 -9.35 -3.88 7.90
N LYS A 88 -10.40 -3.36 8.56
CA LYS A 88 -10.52 -1.92 8.83
C LYS A 88 -9.36 -1.34 9.65
N GLY A 89 -8.75 -2.17 10.51
CA GLY A 89 -7.56 -1.80 11.29
C GLY A 89 -6.23 -2.08 10.58
N CYS A 90 -6.23 -2.42 9.28
CA CYS A 90 -5.02 -2.59 8.51
C CYS A 90 -4.39 -1.23 8.22
N PHE A 91 -3.10 -1.07 8.52
CA PHE A 91 -2.34 0.12 8.17
C PHE A 91 -1.91 0.09 6.71
N LEU A 92 -1.89 1.26 6.07
CA LEU A 92 -1.19 1.47 4.81
C LEU A 92 0.12 2.21 5.11
N LEU A 93 1.25 1.63 4.71
CA LEU A 93 2.56 2.28 4.77
C LEU A 93 2.93 2.76 3.37
N ASP A 94 2.72 4.05 3.12
CA ASP A 94 3.09 4.73 1.88
C ASP A 94 4.60 5.02 1.88
N VAL A 95 5.35 4.36 1.00
CA VAL A 95 6.80 4.52 0.85
C VAL A 95 7.07 5.43 -0.34
N GLU A 96 7.63 6.60 -0.06
CA GLU A 96 7.78 7.69 -1.02
C GLU A 96 9.24 8.12 -1.15
N VAL A 97 9.73 8.21 -2.39
CA VAL A 97 11.01 8.87 -2.74
C VAL A 97 10.79 10.31 -3.22
N SER A 98 9.53 10.71 -3.46
CA SER A 98 9.20 12.04 -3.96
C SER A 98 8.96 13.02 -2.80
N PRO A 99 9.34 14.30 -2.94
CA PRO A 99 9.04 15.32 -1.93
C PRO A 99 7.53 15.53 -1.72
N ILE A 100 6.72 15.23 -2.75
CA ILE A 100 5.25 15.33 -2.71
C ILE A 100 4.70 13.90 -2.69
N PRO A 101 4.06 13.46 -1.58
CA PRO A 101 3.41 12.15 -1.50
C PRO A 101 2.30 12.03 -2.54
N ARG A 102 2.29 10.92 -3.28
CA ARG A 102 1.39 10.68 -4.41
C ARG A 102 0.33 9.63 -4.09
N LEU A 103 0.49 8.88 -3.01
CA LEU A 103 -0.38 7.74 -2.67
C LEU A 103 -1.16 7.92 -1.35
N THR A 104 -0.95 9.03 -0.64
CA THR A 104 -1.65 9.34 0.64
C THR A 104 -3.17 9.32 0.56
N TRP A 105 -3.75 9.61 -0.62
CA TRP A 105 -5.19 9.55 -0.85
C TRP A 105 -5.77 8.14 -0.68
N LEU A 106 -4.96 7.07 -0.78
CA LEU A 106 -5.42 5.70 -0.61
C LEU A 106 -5.99 5.43 0.80
N GLY A 107 -5.49 6.12 1.82
CA GLY A 107 -6.04 6.04 3.18
C GLY A 107 -7.52 6.44 3.23
N SER A 108 -7.94 7.39 2.38
CA SER A 108 -9.31 7.90 2.34
C SER A 108 -10.28 7.02 1.56
N VAL A 109 -9.79 6.04 0.77
CA VAL A 109 -10.66 5.21 -0.09
C VAL A 109 -11.57 4.30 0.73
N CYS A 110 -10.98 3.58 1.69
CA CYS A 110 -11.71 2.69 2.60
C CYS A 110 -11.53 3.08 4.09
N GLY A 111 -10.90 4.22 4.36
CA GLY A 111 -10.70 4.73 5.72
C GLY A 111 -9.58 4.02 6.50
N HIS A 112 -8.59 3.46 5.80
CA HIS A 112 -7.46 2.81 6.46
C HIS A 112 -6.50 3.85 7.06
N PRO A 113 -5.95 3.60 8.27
CA PRO A 113 -4.91 4.44 8.81
C PRO A 113 -3.67 4.39 7.92
N LEU A 114 -3.22 5.54 7.45
CA LEU A 114 -2.06 5.67 6.57
C LEU A 114 -0.88 6.32 7.30
N ARG A 115 0.32 5.81 7.04
CA ARG A 115 1.60 6.37 7.46
C ARG A 115 2.48 6.54 6.24
N VAL A 116 3.26 7.63 6.22
CA VAL A 116 4.18 7.93 5.12
C VAL A 116 5.60 7.74 5.63
N LEU A 117 6.38 6.92 4.93
CA LEU A 117 7.82 6.82 5.09
C LEU A 117 8.50 7.45 3.89
N LYS A 118 9.22 8.56 4.14
CA LYS A 118 9.98 9.25 3.11
C LYS A 118 11.38 8.66 3.05
N LEU A 119 11.77 8.17 1.89
CA LEU A 119 13.11 7.70 1.60
C LEU A 119 13.95 8.84 1.04
N GLU A 120 15.25 8.79 1.33
CA GLU A 120 16.24 9.65 0.70
C GLU A 120 16.58 9.16 -0.72
N ASP A 121 17.28 9.98 -1.50
CA ASP A 121 17.81 9.54 -2.79
C ASP A 121 18.98 8.57 -2.57
N ALA A 122 18.89 7.37 -3.15
CA ALA A 122 19.87 6.31 -2.93
C ALA A 122 20.74 6.09 -4.17
N ALA A 123 22.00 6.53 -4.09
CA ALA A 123 22.96 6.42 -5.19
C ALA A 123 23.66 5.05 -5.31
N SER A 124 23.36 4.08 -4.43
CA SER A 124 24.02 2.76 -4.44
C SER A 124 23.12 1.64 -3.88
N HIS A 125 23.42 0.39 -4.23
CA HIS A 125 22.71 -0.77 -3.67
C HIS A 125 22.82 -0.85 -2.15
N ALA A 126 23.99 -0.52 -1.56
CA ALA A 126 24.15 -0.52 -0.11
C ALA A 126 23.28 0.55 0.59
N ALA A 127 23.04 1.69 -0.07
CA ALA A 127 22.10 2.70 0.42
C ALA A 127 20.65 2.20 0.30
N ILE A 128 20.31 1.54 -0.81
CA ILE A 128 18.99 0.91 -0.99
C ILE A 128 18.76 -0.18 0.07
N ASP A 129 19.75 -1.02 0.35
CA ASP A 129 19.64 -2.07 1.37
C ASP A 129 19.35 -1.47 2.77
N LYS A 130 19.95 -0.33 3.11
CA LYS A 130 19.63 0.39 4.36
C LYS A 130 18.18 0.91 4.37
N GLN A 131 17.70 1.44 3.25
CA GLN A 131 16.31 1.90 3.13
C GLN A 131 15.32 0.74 3.21
N VAL A 132 15.66 -0.42 2.65
CA VAL A 132 14.88 -1.64 2.82
C VAL A 132 14.77 -2.00 4.30
N GLU A 133 15.88 -2.01 5.04
CA GLU A 133 15.86 -2.27 6.49
C GLU A 133 15.04 -1.24 7.28
N GLU A 134 15.07 0.03 6.88
CA GLU A 134 14.22 1.07 7.47
C GLU A 134 12.73 0.78 7.26
N ILE A 135 12.33 0.47 6.02
CA ILE A 135 10.94 0.10 5.68
C ILE A 135 10.51 -1.11 6.51
N LEU A 136 11.36 -2.14 6.60
CA LEU A 136 11.07 -3.35 7.39
C LEU A 136 10.94 -3.03 8.89
N SER A 137 11.78 -2.16 9.43
CA SER A 137 11.72 -1.72 10.83
C SER A 137 10.42 -0.99 11.15
N VAL A 138 10.02 -0.03 10.31
CA VAL A 138 8.75 0.70 10.45
C VAL A 138 7.56 -0.26 10.31
N THR A 139 7.61 -1.17 9.34
CA THR A 139 6.57 -2.18 9.12
C THR A 139 6.39 -3.07 10.36
N ARG A 140 7.49 -3.58 10.96
CA ARG A 140 7.44 -4.38 12.21
C ARG A 140 6.80 -3.58 13.35
N THR A 141 7.12 -2.29 13.44
CA THR A 141 6.55 -1.41 14.47
C THR A 141 5.04 -1.27 14.27
N LEU A 142 4.58 -1.04 13.04
CA LEU A 142 3.15 -0.94 12.72
C LEU A 142 2.40 -2.24 12.96
N VAL A 143 2.97 -3.38 12.58
CA VAL A 143 2.39 -4.70 12.88
C VAL A 143 2.21 -4.86 14.39
N LYS A 144 3.23 -4.54 15.19
CA LYS A 144 3.14 -4.61 16.66
C LYS A 144 2.09 -3.64 17.23
N SER A 145 2.03 -2.41 16.74
CA SER A 145 1.02 -1.43 17.17
C SER A 145 -0.39 -1.89 16.85
N GLY A 146 -0.63 -2.42 15.65
CA GLY A 146 -1.94 -2.95 15.25
C GLY A 146 -2.35 -4.18 16.07
N LEU A 147 -1.40 -5.04 16.45
CA LEU A 147 -1.66 -6.15 17.37
C LEU A 147 -2.01 -5.67 18.78
N GLN A 148 -1.30 -4.67 19.30
CA GLN A 148 -1.59 -4.10 20.62
C GLN A 148 -2.99 -3.50 20.66
N GLU A 149 -3.38 -2.69 19.67
CA GLU A 149 -4.73 -2.11 19.59
C GLU A 149 -5.84 -3.17 19.56
N ARG A 150 -5.59 -4.37 18.99
CA ARG A 150 -6.55 -5.48 18.96
C ARG A 150 -6.62 -6.27 20.28
N CYS A 151 -5.57 -6.28 21.09
CA CYS A 151 -5.54 -6.98 22.39
C CYS A 151 -6.26 -6.21 23.51
N PHE A 152 -6.56 -4.92 23.32
CA PHE A 152 -7.23 -4.07 24.31
C PHE A 152 -8.74 -3.86 24.05
N ILE A 153 -9.35 -4.67 23.19
CA ILE A 153 -10.79 -4.66 22.89
C ILE A 153 -11.48 -5.85 23.55
#